data_AF-A0AAV0WZ31-F1
#
_entry.id   AF-A0AAV0WZ31-F1
#
_cell.length_a   1.000
_cell.length_b   1.000
_cell.length_c   1.000
_cell.angle_alpha   90.00
_cell.angle_beta   90.00
_cell.angle_gamma   90.00
#
_symmetry.space_group_name_H-M   'P 1'
#
loop_
_entity.id
_entity.type
_entity.pdbx_description
1 polymer ?
#
loop_
_entity_poly.entity_id
_entity_poly.type
_entity_poly.pdbx_seq_one_letter_code
_entity_poly.pdbx_strand_id
1 'polypeptide(L)'
;MNINFLQINLQRSTTAQRLASQTSAEIGAQVLLFSEQNWSPARDDRWVVSTNGTCAIVLTPVADFVAETSGSGRGFAWMQTRGVRFYSCYILRNDSDEHFLTFLGCQLCPPIQAVPSF
;
A
#
# COMPACT_ATOMS: atom_id res chain seq x y z
N MET A 1 20.36 -2.37 -2.25
CA MET A 1 19.37 -1.48 -2.89
C MET A 1 18.37 -1.10 -1.82
N ASN A 2 18.14 0.19 -1.57
CA ASN A 2 17.27 0.67 -0.49
C ASN A 2 16.02 1.30 -1.12
N ILE A 3 14.83 0.87 -0.72
CA ILE A 3 13.56 1.48 -1.12
C ILE A 3 13.00 2.18 0.12
N ASN A 4 12.78 3.49 0.04
CA ASN A 4 12.24 4.26 1.16
C ASN A 4 10.71 4.27 1.13
N PHE A 5 10.10 3.86 2.23
CA PHE A 5 8.65 3.78 2.38
C PHE A 5 8.14 4.84 3.36
N LEU A 6 6.95 5.38 3.09
CA LEU A 6 6.13 6.10 4.06
C LEU A 6 4.78 5.40 4.18
N GLN A 7 4.47 4.84 5.35
CA GLN A 7 3.20 4.20 5.64
C GLN A 7 2.36 5.09 6.57
N ILE A 8 1.10 5.32 6.20
CA ILE A 8 0.21 6.21 6.96
C ILE A 8 -1.26 5.85 6.77
N ASN A 9 -2.04 5.94 7.85
CA ASN A 9 -3.50 6.03 7.77
C ASN A 9 -3.90 7.50 7.66
N LEU A 10 -4.59 7.86 6.58
CA LEU A 10 -4.99 9.21 6.24
C LEU A 10 -6.35 9.60 6.81
N GLN A 11 -7.11 8.65 7.36
CA GLN A 11 -8.43 8.84 7.96
C GLN A 11 -9.39 9.67 7.08
N ARG A 12 -9.32 9.44 5.76
CA ARG A 12 -10.02 10.17 4.70
C ARG A 12 -9.83 11.69 4.73
N SER A 13 -8.73 12.16 5.32
CA SER A 13 -8.42 13.59 5.41
C SER A 13 -7.66 14.06 4.18
N THR A 14 -8.24 15.02 3.45
CA THR A 14 -7.55 15.76 2.38
C THR A 14 -6.24 16.37 2.88
N THR A 15 -6.26 16.94 4.09
CA THR A 15 -5.08 17.59 4.69
C THR A 15 -3.99 16.55 4.99
N ALA A 16 -4.34 15.41 5.57
CA ALA A 16 -3.38 14.35 5.85
C ALA A 16 -2.76 13.82 4.56
N GLN A 17 -3.57 13.61 3.50
CA GLN A 17 -3.06 13.11 2.22
C GLN A 17 -2.10 14.11 1.56
N ARG A 18 -2.39 15.43 1.64
CA ARG A 18 -1.49 16.47 1.14
C ARG A 18 -0.19 16.54 1.94
N LEU A 19 -0.27 16.48 3.27
CA LEU A 19 0.91 16.45 4.13
C LEU A 19 1.76 15.22 3.86
N ALA A 20 1.16 14.04 3.72
CA ALA A 20 1.88 12.81 3.38
C ALA A 20 2.63 12.94 2.05
N SER A 21 2.01 13.53 1.02
CA SER A 21 2.69 13.80 -0.26
C SER A 21 3.87 14.76 -0.09
N GLN A 22 3.71 15.85 0.67
CA GLN A 22 4.80 16.79 0.93
C GLN A 22 5.94 16.14 1.74
N THR A 23 5.62 15.49 2.84
CA THR A 23 6.59 14.77 3.68
C THR A 23 7.34 13.71 2.87
N SER A 24 6.67 13.01 1.96
CA SER A 24 7.32 12.03 1.09
C SER A 24 8.39 12.64 0.19
N ALA A 25 8.17 13.86 -0.29
CA ALA A 25 9.15 14.59 -1.08
C ALA A 25 10.33 15.06 -0.21
N GLU A 26 10.05 15.54 1.00
CA GLU A 26 11.07 16.01 1.96
C GLU A 26 12.01 14.90 2.43
N ILE A 27 11.48 13.70 2.70
CA ILE A 27 12.27 12.56 3.20
C ILE A 27 12.80 11.66 2.07
N GLY A 28 12.45 11.95 0.81
CA GLY A 28 12.80 11.12 -0.34
C GLY A 28 12.20 9.71 -0.27
N ALA A 29 10.95 9.59 0.19
CA ALA A 29 10.20 8.34 0.12
C ALA A 29 9.82 8.04 -1.32
N GLN A 30 10.06 6.80 -1.75
CA GLN A 30 9.78 6.34 -3.11
C GLN A 30 8.40 5.68 -3.20
N VAL A 31 7.93 5.09 -2.10
CA VAL A 31 6.66 4.37 -2.03
C VAL A 31 5.83 4.88 -0.87
N LEU A 32 4.57 5.17 -1.13
CA LEU A 32 3.57 5.52 -0.11
C LEU A 32 2.61 4.35 0.07
N LEU A 33 2.41 3.93 1.32
CA LEU A 33 1.43 2.92 1.71
C LEU A 33 0.29 3.61 2.46
N PHE A 34 -0.78 3.92 1.74
CA PHE A 34 -1.92 4.64 2.28
C PHE A 34 -3.01 3.71 2.77
N SER A 35 -3.46 3.92 4.01
CA SER A 35 -4.77 3.50 4.50
C SER A 35 -5.72 4.68 4.55
N GLU A 36 -7.00 4.43 4.32
CA GLU A 36 -8.10 5.39 4.32
C GLU A 36 -7.80 6.66 3.50
N GLN A 37 -7.27 6.50 2.28
CA GLN A 37 -7.07 7.64 1.38
C GLN A 37 -8.38 8.40 1.12
N ASN A 38 -8.27 9.71 0.94
CA ASN A 38 -9.42 10.55 0.62
C ASN A 38 -9.80 10.47 -0.86
N TRP A 39 -8.80 10.41 -1.75
CA TRP A 39 -9.01 10.37 -3.19
C TRP A 39 -7.88 9.62 -3.89
N SER A 40 -8.13 9.18 -5.13
CA SER A 40 -7.13 8.66 -6.06
C SER A 40 -7.38 9.22 -7.47
N PRO A 41 -6.34 9.37 -8.30
CA PRO A 41 -6.51 9.73 -9.71
C PRO A 41 -7.24 8.62 -10.47
N ALA A 42 -7.98 8.99 -11.54
CA ALA A 42 -8.78 8.02 -12.30
C ALA A 42 -7.96 7.05 -13.15
N ARG A 43 -6.77 7.46 -13.60
CA ARG A 43 -5.82 6.64 -14.40
C ARG A 43 -4.40 7.09 -14.12
N ASP A 44 -3.71 6.37 -13.24
CA ASP A 44 -2.29 6.58 -12.95
C ASP A 44 -1.65 5.23 -12.62
N ASP A 45 -0.73 4.77 -13.46
CA ASP A 45 -0.03 3.48 -13.27
C ASP A 45 0.90 3.49 -12.05
N ARG A 46 1.17 4.67 -11.48
CA ARG A 46 1.88 4.82 -10.21
C ARG A 46 0.97 4.66 -9.00
N TRP A 47 -0.35 4.52 -9.19
CA TRP A 47 -1.33 4.48 -8.11
C TRP A 47 -2.17 3.20 -8.17
N VAL A 48 -1.87 2.25 -7.29
CA VAL A 48 -2.63 0.99 -7.19
C VAL A 48 -3.61 1.12 -6.04
N VAL A 49 -4.90 1.02 -6.32
CA VAL A 49 -5.98 1.19 -5.33
C VAL A 49 -6.68 -0.13 -5.06
N SER A 50 -7.01 -0.38 -3.80
CA SER A 50 -7.94 -1.45 -3.40
C SER A 50 -9.30 -1.32 -4.07
N THR A 51 -9.99 -2.44 -4.30
CA THR A 51 -11.26 -2.44 -5.04
C THR A 51 -12.40 -1.72 -4.30
N ASN A 52 -12.28 -1.58 -2.98
CA ASN A 52 -13.19 -0.80 -2.14
C ASN A 52 -12.68 0.62 -1.82
N GLY A 53 -11.55 1.04 -2.40
CA GLY A 53 -11.00 2.38 -2.25
C GLY A 53 -10.47 2.73 -0.86
N THR A 54 -10.26 1.74 0.02
CA THR A 54 -9.87 2.00 1.42
C THR A 54 -8.37 2.06 1.64
N CYS A 55 -7.55 1.59 0.71
CA CYS A 55 -6.10 1.68 0.77
C CYS A 55 -5.49 1.71 -0.63
N ALA A 56 -4.24 2.16 -0.71
CA ALA A 56 -3.48 2.25 -1.95
C ALA A 56 -1.97 2.18 -1.74
N ILE A 57 -1.28 1.87 -2.83
CA ILE A 57 0.17 2.01 -2.99
C ILE A 57 0.42 3.10 -4.03
N VAL A 58 1.30 4.06 -3.72
CA VAL A 58 1.66 5.14 -4.64
C VAL A 58 3.17 5.21 -4.84
N LEU A 59 3.61 5.22 -6.09
CA LEU A 59 5.00 5.55 -6.44
C LEU A 59 5.14 7.07 -6.55
N THR A 60 6.07 7.63 -5.78
CA THR A 60 6.33 9.07 -5.81
C THR A 60 7.16 9.44 -7.04
N PRO A 61 7.25 10.74 -7.39
CA PRO A 61 8.08 11.18 -8.51
C PRO A 61 9.59 10.85 -8.36
N VAL A 62 10.07 10.63 -7.14
CA VAL A 62 11.47 10.24 -6.87
C VAL A 62 11.70 8.73 -6.97
N ALA A 63 10.64 7.93 -7.14
CA ALA A 63 10.79 6.52 -7.47
C ALA A 63 11.45 6.38 -8.85
N ASP A 64 12.60 5.73 -8.88
CA ASP A 64 13.39 5.47 -10.08
C ASP A 64 13.03 4.11 -10.72
N PHE A 65 11.83 3.61 -10.41
CA PHE A 65 11.31 2.34 -10.87
C PHE A 65 9.80 2.42 -11.11
N VAL A 66 9.30 1.43 -11.83
CA VAL A 66 7.87 1.21 -12.06
C VAL A 66 7.46 -0.15 -11.49
N ALA A 67 6.16 -0.36 -11.36
CA ALA A 67 5.63 -1.68 -11.08
C ALA A 67 5.98 -2.64 -12.23
N GLU A 68 6.58 -3.78 -11.91
CA GLU A 68 6.69 -4.91 -12.85
C GLU A 68 5.33 -5.60 -12.99
N THR A 69 4.68 -5.82 -11.84
CA THR A 69 3.30 -6.30 -11.75
C THR A 69 2.61 -5.64 -10.56
N SER A 70 1.30 -5.53 -10.62
CA SER A 70 0.48 -5.00 -9.54
C SER A 70 -0.90 -5.62 -9.57
N GLY A 71 -1.63 -5.47 -8.47
CA GLY A 71 -3.00 -5.93 -8.38
C GLY A 71 -3.65 -5.45 -7.10
N SER A 72 -4.93 -5.74 -6.96
CA SER A 72 -5.69 -5.32 -5.80
C SER A 72 -6.88 -6.23 -5.54
N GLY A 73 -7.38 -6.14 -4.30
CA GLY A 73 -8.61 -6.76 -3.87
C GLY A 73 -9.31 -5.88 -2.84
N ARG A 74 -10.34 -6.41 -2.19
CA ARG A 74 -11.06 -5.68 -1.15
C ARG A 74 -10.13 -5.50 0.06
N GLY A 75 -9.83 -4.26 0.42
CA GLY A 75 -8.96 -3.95 1.56
C GLY A 75 -7.44 -4.07 1.30
N PHE A 76 -7.00 -4.38 0.07
CA PHE A 76 -5.57 -4.28 -0.31
C PHE A 76 -5.29 -3.78 -1.71
N ALA A 77 -4.11 -3.18 -1.83
CA ALA A 77 -3.35 -3.06 -3.06
C ALA A 77 -1.98 -3.72 -2.88
N TRP A 78 -1.42 -4.31 -3.93
CA TRP A 78 -0.05 -4.80 -3.97
C TRP A 78 0.68 -4.37 -5.23
N MET A 79 1.99 -4.24 -5.11
CA MET A 79 2.90 -3.94 -6.22
C MET A 79 4.18 -4.76 -6.06
N GLN A 80 4.73 -5.22 -7.18
CA GLN A 80 5.99 -5.92 -7.25
C GLN A 80 6.95 -5.21 -8.19
N THR A 81 8.20 -5.06 -7.74
CA THR A 81 9.31 -4.47 -8.50
C THR A 81 10.63 -4.90 -7.87
N ARG A 82 11.72 -4.99 -8.63
CA ARG A 82 13.06 -5.27 -8.09
C ARG A 82 13.12 -6.56 -7.25
N GLY A 83 12.27 -7.54 -7.57
CA GLY A 83 12.14 -8.80 -6.83
C GLY A 83 11.50 -8.69 -5.43
N VAL A 84 10.93 -7.53 -5.06
CA VAL A 84 10.23 -7.31 -3.79
C VAL A 84 8.76 -7.01 -4.07
N ARG A 85 7.87 -7.61 -3.27
CA ARG A 85 6.44 -7.30 -3.28
C ARG A 85 6.05 -6.62 -1.98
N PHE A 86 5.37 -5.49 -2.09
CA PHE A 86 4.83 -4.74 -0.97
C PHE A 86 3.31 -4.63 -1.07
N TYR A 87 2.68 -4.52 0.10
CA TYR A 87 1.23 -4.50 0.28
C TYR A 87 0.84 -3.24 1.06
N SER A 88 -0.26 -2.62 0.67
CA SER A 88 -0.97 -1.64 1.50
C SER A 88 -2.31 -2.24 1.88
N CYS A 89 -2.61 -2.26 3.17
CA CYS A 89 -3.70 -3.04 3.75
C CYS A 89 -4.55 -2.11 4.62
N TYR A 90 -5.86 -2.20 4.53
CA TYR A 90 -6.76 -1.62 5.52
C TYR A 90 -7.76 -2.66 5.98
N ILE A 91 -7.73 -2.97 7.27
CA ILE A 91 -8.63 -3.92 7.92
C ILE A 91 -9.56 -3.11 8.81
N LEU A 92 -10.86 -3.29 8.63
CA LEU A 92 -11.85 -2.69 9.51
C LEU A 92 -11.74 -3.33 10.90
N ARG A 93 -11.94 -2.56 11.97
CA ARG A 93 -11.85 -3.05 13.36
C ARG A 93 -12.75 -4.26 13.68
N ASN A 94 -13.81 -4.48 12.89
CA ASN A 94 -14.75 -5.60 13.04
C ASN A 94 -14.55 -6.71 11.99
N ASP A 95 -13.45 -6.71 11.26
CA ASP A 95 -13.09 -7.83 10.39
C ASP A 95 -12.44 -8.95 11.22
N SER A 96 -12.67 -10.22 10.85
CA SER A 96 -12.09 -11.36 11.55
C SER A 96 -10.63 -11.59 11.14
N ASP A 97 -9.84 -12.19 12.03
CA ASP A 97 -8.47 -12.62 11.73
C ASP A 97 -8.42 -13.58 10.52
N GLU A 98 -9.47 -14.37 10.32
CA GLU A 98 -9.62 -15.26 9.15
C GLU A 98 -9.70 -14.50 7.83
N HIS A 99 -10.36 -13.34 7.80
CA HIS A 99 -10.36 -12.48 6.62
C HIS A 99 -8.98 -11.88 6.37
N PHE A 100 -8.23 -11.55 7.41
CA PHE A 100 -6.85 -11.08 7.28
C PHE A 100 -5.87 -12.18 6.83
N LEU A 101 -6.02 -13.41 7.32
CA LEU A 101 -5.19 -14.54 6.90
C LEU A 101 -5.55 -15.04 5.50
N THR A 102 -6.84 -15.04 5.13
CA THR A 102 -7.27 -15.31 3.74
C THR A 102 -6.69 -14.26 2.80
N PHE A 103 -6.65 -13.01 3.25
CA PHE A 103 -6.01 -11.89 2.56
C PHE A 103 -4.50 -12.07 2.36
N LEU A 104 -3.78 -12.64 3.33
CA LEU A 104 -2.34 -12.95 3.20
C LEU A 104 -2.08 -14.29 2.46
N GLY A 105 -3.03 -15.21 2.49
CA GLY A 105 -2.89 -16.59 1.99
C GLY A 105 -3.33 -16.80 0.54
N CYS A 106 -4.10 -15.88 -0.05
CA CYS A 106 -4.57 -16.05 -1.43
C CYS A 106 -3.56 -15.55 -2.48
N GLN A 107 -2.79 -16.52 -2.96
CA GLN A 107 -2.27 -16.68 -4.32
C GLN A 107 -1.14 -15.74 -4.77
N LEU A 108 0.10 -16.03 -4.32
CA LEU A 108 1.36 -16.05 -5.10
C LEU A 108 2.64 -15.91 -4.23
N CYS A 109 2.55 -15.81 -2.89
CA CYS A 109 3.72 -15.85 -2.03
C CYS A 109 3.92 -17.24 -1.39
N PRO A 110 5.16 -17.77 -1.28
CA PRO A 110 5.44 -18.80 -0.28
C PRO A 110 5.07 -18.26 1.10
N PRO A 111 4.63 -19.11 2.04
CA PRO A 111 4.11 -18.68 3.33
C PRO A 111 5.14 -17.79 4.02
N ILE A 112 4.76 -16.53 4.28
CA ILE A 112 5.47 -15.69 5.24
C ILE A 112 5.36 -16.44 6.56
N GLN A 113 6.48 -17.00 7.04
CA GLN A 113 6.50 -17.60 8.37
C GLN A 113 6.11 -16.52 9.35
N ALA A 114 4.95 -16.69 9.99
CA ALA A 114 4.50 -15.84 11.06
C ALA A 114 5.58 -15.85 12.14
N VAL A 115 6.27 -14.72 12.31
CA VAL A 115 7.11 -14.53 13.50
C VAL A 115 6.12 -14.31 14.65
N PRO A 116 6.14 -15.16 15.69
CA PRO A 116 5.20 -15.03 16.78
C PRO A 116 5.41 -13.68 17.48
N SER A 117 4.30 -12.96 17.67
CA SER A 117 4.24 -11.80 18.56
C SER A 117 4.54 -12.27 19.98
N PHE A 118 5.56 -11.69 20.61
CA PHE A 118 5.83 -11.84 22.06
C PHE A 118 4.83 -11.01 22.88
#